data_AF-A0A0C2JL94-F1
#
_entry.id   AF-A0A0C2JL94-F1
#
_cell.length_a   1.000
_cell.length_b   1.000
_cell.length_c   1.000
_cell.angle_alpha   90.00
_cell.angle_beta   90.00
_cell.angle_gamma   90.00
#
_symmetry.space_group_name_H-M   'P 1'
#
loop_
_entity.id
_entity.type
_entity.pdbx_description
1 polymer ?
#
loop_
_entity_poly.entity_id
_entity_poly.type
_entity_poly.pdbx_seq_one_letter_code
_entity_poly.pdbx_strand_id
1 'polypeptide(L)'
;MSQSMDICTTGVYVSEDWDGVLGLANVGSNLGGLCNFRSGFVVTSRISLIEVSNAILKSTTIHEIGHNLGSNHDPEEGSKKHTPEEIKQCSTAHKFIMSAQSQVLDTENHFKFSPCSIKQMRRIIDIPYRRRCLKGE
;
A
#
# COMPACT_ATOMS: atom_id res chain seq x y z
N MET A 1 13.82 -11.39 -21.05
CA MET A 1 14.28 -12.00 -19.78
C MET A 1 13.04 -12.45 -19.01
N SER A 2 12.76 -13.74 -19.00
CA SER A 2 11.74 -14.34 -18.15
C SER A 2 12.40 -14.70 -16.83
N GLN A 3 12.34 -13.81 -15.84
CA GLN A 3 12.66 -14.18 -14.47
C GLN A 3 11.36 -14.65 -13.84
N SER A 4 11.17 -15.98 -13.81
CA SER A 4 10.30 -16.59 -12.81
C SER A 4 10.89 -16.21 -11.46
N MET A 5 10.20 -15.36 -10.70
CA MET A 5 10.53 -15.16 -9.30
C MET A 5 9.65 -16.11 -8.50
N ASP A 6 10.28 -17.02 -7.77
CA ASP A 6 9.59 -17.97 -6.88
C ASP A 6 8.92 -17.25 -5.70
N ILE A 7 9.30 -15.99 -5.45
CA ILE A 7 8.76 -15.12 -4.40
C ILE A 7 8.18 -13.87 -5.05
N CYS A 8 6.90 -13.62 -4.83
CA CYS A 8 6.26 -12.42 -5.35
C CYS A 8 6.58 -11.17 -4.52
N THR A 9 6.65 -11.28 -3.19
CA THR A 9 6.97 -10.19 -2.27
C THR A 9 7.56 -10.74 -0.98
N THR A 10 8.38 -9.94 -0.30
CA THR A 10 8.95 -10.26 1.02
C THR A 10 8.50 -9.19 2.01
N GLY A 11 7.82 -9.60 3.07
CA GLY A 11 7.46 -8.73 4.19
C GLY A 11 8.40 -8.95 5.37
N VAL A 12 8.87 -7.86 5.99
CA VAL A 12 9.67 -7.92 7.23
C VAL A 12 8.90 -7.19 8.34
N TYR A 13 8.72 -7.87 9.46
CA TYR A 13 8.07 -7.31 10.65
C TYR A 13 9.13 -7.08 11.72
N VAL A 14 9.22 -5.85 12.22
CA VAL A 14 10.18 -5.46 13.26
C VAL A 14 9.47 -4.79 14.44
N SER A 15 10.22 -4.54 15.51
CA SER A 15 9.76 -3.79 16.68
C SER A 15 10.71 -2.63 16.95
N GLU A 16 10.73 -1.66 16.03
CA GLU A 16 11.57 -0.45 16.10
C GLU A 16 10.71 0.80 15.89
N ASP A 17 10.97 1.87 16.63
CA ASP A 17 10.31 3.16 16.39
C ASP A 17 11.07 3.92 15.29
N TRP A 18 10.38 4.32 14.24
CA TRP A 18 10.91 5.12 13.14
C TRP A 18 10.26 6.51 13.13
N ASP A 19 10.29 7.17 14.28
CA ASP A 19 9.72 8.50 14.49
C ASP A 19 8.25 8.59 14.05
N GLY A 20 7.48 7.55 14.40
CA GLY A 20 6.05 7.44 14.08
C GLY A 20 5.72 6.87 12.69
N VAL A 21 6.71 6.51 11.88
CA VAL A 21 6.49 5.78 10.62
C VAL A 21 6.17 4.31 10.93
N LEU A 22 5.02 3.83 10.45
CA LEU A 22 4.54 2.47 10.71
C LEU A 22 5.07 1.43 9.71
N GLY A 23 5.43 1.85 8.50
CA GLY A 23 5.82 0.94 7.43
C GLY A 23 6.45 1.67 6.26
N LEU A 24 7.05 0.88 5.36
CA LEU A 24 7.61 1.38 4.11
C LEU A 24 7.57 0.30 3.02
N ALA A 25 7.20 0.72 1.83
CA ALA A 25 7.25 -0.05 0.61
C ALA A 25 7.65 0.82 -0.60
N ASN A 26 8.13 0.16 -1.65
CA ASN A 26 8.29 0.81 -2.94
C ASN A 26 6.96 0.85 -3.67
N VAL A 27 6.65 1.99 -4.31
CA VAL A 27 5.50 2.08 -5.20
C VAL A 27 5.76 1.25 -6.46
N GLY A 28 4.83 0.33 -6.75
CA GLY A 28 4.87 -0.54 -7.91
C GLY A 28 4.90 0.25 -9.22
N SER A 29 5.78 -0.17 -10.11
CA SER A 29 5.98 0.44 -11.43
C SER A 29 6.55 -0.59 -12.41
N ASN A 30 6.98 -0.15 -13.59
CA ASN A 30 7.74 -1.02 -14.50
C ASN A 30 9.11 -1.43 -13.92
N LEU A 31 9.63 -0.67 -12.94
CA LEU A 31 10.94 -0.88 -12.33
C LEU A 31 10.90 -1.62 -10.98
N GLY A 32 9.71 -1.86 -10.41
CA GLY A 32 9.62 -2.62 -9.17
C GLY A 32 8.21 -2.82 -8.62
N GLY A 33 8.11 -3.36 -7.40
CA GLY A 33 6.85 -3.70 -6.73
C GLY A 33 6.52 -5.18 -6.81
N LEU A 34 5.32 -5.57 -6.39
CA LEU A 34 4.86 -6.95 -6.20
C LEU A 34 5.02 -7.86 -7.45
N CYS A 35 5.81 -8.92 -7.36
CA CYS A 35 6.20 -9.80 -8.47
C CYS A 35 7.17 -9.15 -9.49
N ASN A 36 8.05 -8.24 -9.03
CA ASN A 36 9.24 -7.72 -9.73
C ASN A 36 10.33 -7.34 -8.71
N PHE A 37 11.44 -6.77 -9.15
CA PHE A 37 12.47 -6.22 -8.27
C PHE A 37 11.87 -5.27 -7.21
N ARG A 38 12.53 -5.16 -6.05
CA ARG A 38 12.13 -4.22 -4.99
C ARG A 38 10.68 -4.41 -4.51
N SER A 39 10.18 -5.63 -4.53
CA SER A 39 8.82 -6.01 -4.08
C SER A 39 8.67 -6.11 -2.56
N GLY A 40 9.71 -5.76 -1.79
CA GLY A 40 9.70 -5.88 -0.34
C GLY A 40 8.87 -4.79 0.34
N PHE A 41 8.44 -5.08 1.56
CA PHE A 41 7.92 -4.09 2.48
C PHE A 41 8.40 -4.39 3.90
N VAL A 42 8.39 -3.36 4.74
CA VAL A 42 8.71 -3.48 6.16
C VAL A 42 7.62 -2.81 6.98
N VAL A 43 7.27 -3.39 8.12
CA VAL A 43 6.26 -2.90 9.04
C VAL A 43 6.80 -2.96 10.46
N THR A 44 6.54 -1.94 11.26
CA THR A 44 6.87 -1.96 12.68
C THR A 44 5.64 -2.24 13.54
N SER A 45 5.87 -3.03 14.59
CA SER A 45 4.91 -3.34 15.65
C SER A 45 5.04 -2.41 16.86
N ARG A 46 5.86 -1.34 16.76
CA ARG A 46 6.15 -0.45 17.88
C ARG A 46 6.22 1.01 17.46
N ILE A 47 5.59 1.89 18.24
CA ILE A 47 5.84 3.34 18.23
C ILE A 47 6.18 3.75 19.66
N SER A 48 7.33 4.40 19.82
CA SER A 48 7.88 4.83 21.10
C SER A 48 7.95 3.68 22.11
N LEU A 49 7.22 3.78 23.24
CA LEU A 49 7.18 2.74 24.27
C LEU A 49 5.93 1.86 24.19
N ILE A 50 5.16 1.96 23.10
CA ILE A 50 3.84 1.34 22.97
C ILE A 50 3.85 0.34 21.80
N GLU A 51 3.24 -0.82 22.02
CA GLU A 51 2.99 -1.81 20.97
C GLU A 51 1.82 -1.37 20.09
N VAL A 52 2.01 -1.45 18.78
CA VAL A 52 0.98 -1.15 17.79
C VAL A 52 -0.07 -2.25 17.82
N SER A 53 -1.35 -1.86 17.88
CA SER A 53 -2.44 -2.85 17.89
C SER A 53 -2.44 -3.73 16.63
N ASN A 54 -2.87 -4.98 16.76
CA ASN A 54 -2.99 -5.92 15.62
C ASN A 54 -3.82 -5.35 14.45
N ALA A 55 -4.83 -4.53 14.74
CA ALA A 55 -5.67 -3.91 13.73
C ALA A 55 -4.88 -2.87 12.90
N ILE A 56 -4.08 -2.05 13.56
CA ILE A 56 -3.19 -1.07 12.91
C ILE A 56 -2.10 -1.82 12.13
N LEU A 57 -1.44 -2.81 12.72
CA LEU A 57 -0.40 -3.59 12.04
C LEU A 57 -0.92 -4.26 10.75
N LYS A 58 -2.14 -4.81 10.80
CA LYS A 58 -2.83 -5.37 9.62
C LYS A 58 -3.11 -4.28 8.59
N SER A 59 -3.61 -3.12 9.02
CA SER A 59 -3.89 -1.98 8.14
C SER A 59 -2.60 -1.51 7.44
N THR A 60 -1.52 -1.29 8.19
CA THR A 60 -0.24 -0.89 7.63
C THR A 60 0.30 -1.93 6.65
N THR A 61 0.20 -3.22 6.98
CA THR A 61 0.58 -4.29 6.03
C THR A 61 -0.17 -4.16 4.70
N ILE A 62 -1.48 -3.96 4.73
CA ILE A 62 -2.29 -3.81 3.51
C ILE A 62 -1.91 -2.53 2.75
N HIS A 63 -1.65 -1.44 3.47
CA HIS A 63 -1.18 -0.18 2.91
C HIS A 63 0.14 -0.35 2.13
N GLU A 64 1.14 -0.99 2.74
CA GLU A 64 2.44 -1.23 2.11
C GLU A 64 2.34 -2.19 0.91
N ILE A 65 1.45 -3.17 0.98
CA ILE A 65 1.12 -4.03 -0.18
C ILE A 65 0.46 -3.20 -1.29
N GLY A 66 -0.43 -2.26 -0.93
CA GLY A 66 -1.06 -1.31 -1.86
C GLY A 66 -0.05 -0.48 -2.62
N HIS A 67 1.00 0.01 -1.93
CA HIS A 67 2.15 0.64 -2.58
C HIS A 67 2.84 -0.31 -3.54
N ASN A 68 3.20 -1.52 -3.12
CA ASN A 68 3.84 -2.52 -3.99
C ASN A 68 2.99 -2.88 -5.23
N LEU A 69 1.67 -2.79 -5.13
CA LEU A 69 0.73 -2.96 -6.25
C LEU A 69 0.62 -1.71 -7.14
N GLY A 70 1.27 -0.60 -6.81
CA GLY A 70 1.36 0.62 -7.61
C GLY A 70 0.45 1.75 -7.20
N SER A 71 -0.23 1.65 -6.06
CA SER A 71 -1.02 2.77 -5.55
C SER A 71 -0.12 3.81 -4.89
N ASN A 72 -0.29 5.08 -5.26
CA ASN A 72 0.13 6.19 -4.42
C ASN A 72 -0.88 6.40 -3.28
N HIS A 73 -0.56 7.31 -2.35
CA HIS A 73 -1.50 7.77 -1.36
C HIS A 73 -2.75 8.37 -2.01
N ASP A 74 -3.87 8.23 -1.31
CA ASP A 74 -5.13 8.88 -1.66
C ASP A 74 -5.01 10.42 -1.54
N PRO A 75 -5.72 11.20 -2.37
CA PRO A 75 -5.61 12.66 -2.38
C PRO A 75 -5.94 13.29 -1.02
N GLU A 76 -5.15 14.26 -0.58
CA GLU A 76 -5.57 15.13 0.52
C GLU A 76 -6.74 16.01 0.08
N GLU A 77 -7.65 16.30 1.02
CA GLU A 77 -8.74 17.24 0.77
C GLU A 77 -8.18 18.61 0.35
N GLY A 78 -8.72 19.21 -0.72
CA GLY A 78 -8.21 20.48 -1.25
C GLY A 78 -6.87 20.41 -1.98
N SER A 79 -6.31 19.21 -2.23
CA SER A 79 -5.06 19.04 -2.97
C SER A 79 -5.14 19.63 -4.39
N LYS A 80 -4.27 20.60 -4.70
CA LYS A 80 -4.14 21.16 -6.07
C LYS A 80 -3.47 20.23 -7.09
N LYS A 81 -2.90 19.11 -6.65
CA LYS A 81 -2.22 18.12 -7.51
C LYS A 81 -3.17 17.09 -8.13
N HIS A 82 -4.44 17.09 -7.72
CA HIS A 82 -5.45 16.12 -8.14
C HIS A 82 -6.63 16.84 -8.76
N THR A 83 -7.36 16.16 -9.64
CA THR A 83 -8.59 16.72 -10.20
C THR A 83 -9.69 16.79 -9.13
N PRO A 84 -10.65 17.72 -9.24
CA PRO A 84 -11.78 17.78 -8.32
C PRO A 84 -12.54 16.44 -8.20
N GLU A 85 -12.63 15.70 -9.31
CA GLU A 85 -13.28 14.39 -9.32
C GLU A 85 -12.49 13.33 -8.54
N GLU A 86 -11.15 13.31 -8.64
CA GLU A 86 -10.31 12.40 -7.84
C GLU A 86 -10.40 12.71 -6.34
N ILE A 87 -10.44 13.99 -5.97
CA ILE A 87 -10.66 14.39 -4.57
C ILE A 87 -12.03 13.90 -4.10
N LYS A 88 -13.10 14.18 -4.88
CA LYS A 88 -14.46 13.76 -4.54
C LYS A 88 -14.63 12.26 -4.38
N GLN A 89 -13.91 11.44 -5.16
CA GLN A 89 -14.07 9.98 -5.12
C GLN A 89 -13.15 9.28 -4.12
N CYS A 90 -11.99 9.86 -3.85
CA CYS A 90 -10.88 9.14 -3.24
C CYS A 90 -10.20 9.90 -2.13
N SER A 91 -10.63 11.12 -1.78
CA SER A 91 -9.89 11.90 -0.80
C SER A 91 -9.77 11.17 0.54
N THR A 92 -8.71 11.53 1.27
CA THR A 92 -8.43 11.04 2.63
C THR A 92 -9.60 11.21 3.60
N ALA A 93 -10.54 12.13 3.33
CA ALA A 93 -11.78 12.28 4.10
C ALA A 93 -12.67 11.02 4.08
N HIS A 94 -12.60 10.21 3.03
CA HIS A 94 -13.32 8.93 2.92
C HIS A 94 -12.68 7.77 3.67
N LYS A 95 -11.48 8.00 4.21
CA LYS A 95 -10.83 7.07 5.12
C LYS A 95 -10.53 5.68 4.53
N PHE A 96 -10.09 5.64 3.27
CA PHE A 96 -9.60 4.42 2.63
C PHE A 96 -8.18 4.06 3.10
N ILE A 97 -7.79 2.81 2.88
CA ILE A 97 -6.53 2.23 3.37
C ILE A 97 -5.28 2.99 2.90
N MET A 98 -5.31 3.65 1.74
CA MET A 98 -4.15 4.36 1.17
C MET A 98 -4.05 5.82 1.64
N SER A 99 -4.76 6.23 2.69
CA SER A 99 -4.49 7.52 3.32
C SER A 99 -3.08 7.56 3.90
N ALA A 100 -2.38 8.68 3.69
CA ALA A 100 -1.00 8.87 4.17
C ALA A 100 -0.89 8.96 5.70
N GLN A 101 -2.00 9.21 6.41
CA GLN A 101 -2.02 9.30 7.87
C GLN A 101 -2.65 8.05 8.45
N SER A 102 -2.09 7.53 9.53
CA SER A 102 -2.73 6.47 10.30
C SER A 102 -4.07 6.96 10.83
N GLN A 103 -5.14 6.25 10.50
CA GLN A 103 -6.51 6.64 10.85
C GLN A 103 -7.05 5.78 11.99
N VAL A 104 -7.93 6.37 12.80
CA VAL A 104 -8.70 5.61 13.79
C VAL A 104 -9.57 4.62 13.02
N LEU A 105 -9.42 3.32 13.29
CA LEU A 105 -10.10 2.25 12.57
C LEU A 105 -11.60 2.13 12.95
N ASP A 106 -12.39 3.17 12.66
CA ASP A 106 -13.82 3.31 13.03
C ASP A 106 -14.82 3.25 11.85
N THR A 107 -14.36 3.18 10.60
CA THR A 107 -15.20 3.15 9.39
C THR A 107 -15.04 1.85 8.60
N GLU A 108 -16.04 1.52 7.80
CA GLU A 108 -16.02 0.38 6.88
C GLU A 108 -14.97 0.47 5.77
N ASN A 109 -14.45 1.68 5.48
CA ASN A 109 -13.52 1.91 4.37
C ASN A 109 -12.06 1.66 4.72
N HIS A 110 -11.72 1.56 6.01
CA HIS A 110 -10.32 1.44 6.42
C HIS A 110 -9.60 0.22 5.88
N PHE A 111 -10.32 -0.85 5.53
CA PHE A 111 -9.73 -2.04 4.91
C PHE A 111 -10.02 -2.14 3.41
N LYS A 112 -10.55 -1.07 2.80
CA LYS A 112 -10.89 -1.00 1.38
C LYS A 112 -9.94 -0.03 0.68
N PHE A 113 -9.57 -0.38 -0.55
CA PHE A 113 -8.86 0.51 -1.45
C PHE A 113 -9.85 1.49 -2.09
N SER A 114 -9.44 2.75 -2.25
CA SER A 114 -10.25 3.74 -2.95
C SER A 114 -10.39 3.41 -4.45
N PRO A 115 -11.37 4.00 -5.15
CA PRO A 115 -11.45 3.88 -6.61
C PRO A 115 -10.16 4.30 -7.32
N CYS A 116 -9.45 5.31 -6.80
CA CYS A 116 -8.19 5.81 -7.35
C CYS A 116 -7.04 4.83 -7.11
N SER A 117 -6.96 4.22 -5.93
CA SER A 117 -5.98 3.18 -5.65
C SER A 117 -6.18 1.99 -6.59
N ILE A 118 -7.42 1.51 -6.74
CA ILE A 118 -7.77 0.39 -7.62
C ILE A 118 -7.39 0.70 -9.08
N LYS A 119 -7.70 1.91 -9.56
CA LYS A 119 -7.34 2.35 -10.91
C LYS A 119 -5.83 2.34 -11.15
N GLN A 120 -5.03 2.75 -10.17
CA GLN A 120 -3.57 2.70 -10.26
C GLN A 120 -3.06 1.26 -10.23
N MET A 121 -3.54 0.44 -9.29
CA MET A 121 -3.09 -0.95 -9.14
C MET A 121 -3.39 -1.82 -10.36
N ARG A 122 -4.51 -1.59 -11.06
CA ARG A 122 -4.82 -2.29 -12.32
C ARG A 122 -3.72 -2.14 -13.37
N ARG A 123 -3.07 -0.98 -13.45
CA ARG A 123 -1.96 -0.74 -14.40
C ARG A 123 -0.76 -1.66 -14.15
N ILE A 124 -0.56 -2.10 -12.91
CA ILE A 124 0.51 -3.03 -12.53
C ILE A 124 0.04 -4.48 -12.66
N ILE A 125 -1.13 -4.80 -12.11
CA ILE A 125 -1.64 -6.18 -12.10
C ILE A 125 -1.91 -6.68 -13.51
N ASP A 126 -2.31 -5.82 -14.45
CA ASP A 126 -2.60 -6.26 -15.83
C ASP A 126 -1.35 -6.54 -16.66
N ILE A 127 -0.15 -6.29 -16.13
CA ILE A 127 1.09 -6.65 -16.79
C ILE A 127 1.24 -8.19 -16.82
N PRO A 128 1.39 -8.83 -18.00
CA PRO A 128 1.26 -10.29 -18.12
C PRO A 128 2.20 -11.10 -17.21
N TYR A 129 3.44 -10.67 -17.00
CA TYR A 129 4.37 -11.42 -16.14
C TYR A 129 3.98 -11.33 -14.66
N ARG A 130 3.40 -10.21 -14.20
CA ARG A 130 2.90 -10.04 -12.82
C ARG A 130 1.76 -11.01 -12.55
N ARG A 131 0.84 -11.15 -13.51
CA ARG A 131 -0.30 -12.09 -13.41
C ARG A 131 0.14 -13.54 -13.27
N ARG A 132 1.22 -13.95 -13.96
CA ARG A 132 1.74 -15.31 -13.85
C ARG A 132 2.33 -15.58 -12.47
N CYS A 133 3.20 -14.68 -11.99
CA CYS A 133 3.82 -14.81 -10.68
C CYS A 133 2.78 -14.81 -9.53
N LEU A 134 1.70 -14.02 -9.66
CA LEU A 134 0.57 -14.05 -8.70
C LEU A 134 -0.23 -15.36 -8.68
N LYS A 135 -0.26 -16.10 -9.78
CA LYS A 135 -1.00 -17.37 -9.90
C LYS A 135 -0.20 -18.60 -9.47
N GLY A 136 1.12 -18.45 -9.30
CA GLY A 136 2.02 -19.56 -8.98
C GLY A 136 2.21 -20.53 -10.15
N GLU A 137 2.25 -20.02 -11.38
CA GLU A 137 2.43 -20.79 -12.63
C GLU A 137 3.74 -20.45 -13.35
#